data_AF-A0A1H9QP54-F1
#
_entry.id   AF-A0A1H9QP54-F1
#
_cell.length_a   1.000
_cell.length_b   1.000
_cell.length_c   1.000
_cell.angle_alpha   90.00
_cell.angle_beta   90.00
_cell.angle_gamma   90.00
#
_symmetry.space_group_name_H-M   'P 1'
#
loop_
_entity.id
_entity.type
_entity.pdbx_description
1 polymer ?
#
loop_
_entity_poly.entity_id
_entity_poly.type
_entity_poly.pdbx_seq_one_letter_code
_entity_poly.pdbx_strand_id
1 'polypeptide(L)'
;MDRQTSRIHSRAVEKAANDALLRRGVTIEEIAKIVYEMQTPYNKGLTIEHCVESVKSVLKKREMQHAILVGVELDELAEKKMLSAPLQQIVEADEGLFGVDETIALGAVFTYGSIAVTTFGHLDKNKIGIISKLDTKIGIGVHTFLDDLVCSVAASAASRLAHRTRDLEEANETFEDIKPEETAPESKIKDVRT
;
A
#
# COMPACT_ATOMS: atom_id res chain seq x y z
N MET A 1 14.27 -36.76 4.15
CA MET A 1 13.78 -35.64 4.97
C MET A 1 12.57 -35.08 4.26
N ASP A 2 11.42 -35.22 4.88
CA ASP A 2 10.12 -34.88 4.31
C ASP A 2 10.04 -33.37 4.04
N ARG A 3 9.98 -32.99 2.76
CA ARG A 3 9.93 -31.59 2.29
C ARG A 3 8.49 -31.10 2.12
N GLN A 4 7.55 -31.64 2.89
CA GLN A 4 6.27 -30.95 3.14
C GLN A 4 6.50 -29.84 4.17
N THR A 5 7.26 -28.83 3.76
CA THR A 5 7.33 -27.56 4.48
C THR A 5 5.93 -26.96 4.53
N SER A 6 5.44 -26.76 5.76
CA SER A 6 4.26 -26.00 6.14
C SER A 6 4.11 -24.75 5.28
N ARG A 7 3.27 -24.79 4.24
CA ARG A 7 2.91 -23.59 3.47
C ARG A 7 2.14 -22.66 4.40
N ILE A 8 2.68 -21.48 4.64
CA ILE A 8 1.97 -20.45 5.40
C ILE A 8 0.72 -20.06 4.62
N HIS A 9 -0.43 -20.12 5.27
CA HIS A 9 -1.72 -19.82 4.65
C HIS A 9 -1.78 -18.32 4.29
N SER A 10 -2.34 -17.97 3.14
CA SER A 10 -2.39 -16.57 2.67
C SER A 10 -3.05 -15.62 3.66
N ARG A 11 -4.10 -16.07 4.37
CA ARG A 11 -4.75 -15.27 5.42
C ARG A 11 -3.81 -14.88 6.57
N ALA A 12 -2.86 -15.76 6.92
CA ALA A 12 -1.90 -15.43 7.98
C ALA A 12 -0.95 -14.31 7.54
N VAL A 13 -0.53 -14.34 6.26
CA VAL A 13 0.32 -13.31 5.66
C VAL A 13 -0.44 -11.99 5.51
N GLU A 14 -1.68 -12.04 5.02
CA GLU A 14 -2.56 -10.86 4.91
C GLU A 14 -2.79 -10.21 6.27
N LYS A 15 -3.14 -11.00 7.30
CA LYS A 15 -3.32 -10.48 8.65
C LYS A 15 -2.04 -9.84 9.17
N ALA A 16 -0.90 -10.50 9.01
CA ALA A 16 0.39 -9.98 9.48
C ALA A 16 0.76 -8.66 8.80
N ALA A 17 0.49 -8.50 7.50
CA ALA A 17 0.75 -7.26 6.77
C ALA A 17 -0.16 -6.11 7.24
N ASN A 18 -1.44 -6.38 7.47
CA ASN A 18 -2.37 -5.38 8.02
C ASN A 18 -1.98 -4.98 9.46
N ASP A 19 -1.64 -5.96 10.29
CA ASP A 19 -1.14 -5.72 11.66
C ASP A 19 0.17 -4.92 11.62
N ALA A 20 1.02 -5.11 10.59
CA ALA A 20 2.25 -4.35 10.37
C ALA A 20 2.02 -2.87 10.06
N LEU A 21 1.03 -2.55 9.23
CA LEU A 21 0.67 -1.14 9.00
C LEU A 21 0.10 -0.52 10.28
N LEU A 22 -0.83 -1.24 10.94
CA LEU A 22 -1.52 -0.72 12.11
C LEU A 22 -0.59 -0.46 13.30
N ARG A 23 0.35 -1.38 13.58
CA ARG A 23 1.34 -1.21 14.66
C ARG A 23 2.29 -0.04 14.42
N ARG A 24 2.41 0.42 13.17
CA ARG A 24 3.17 1.62 12.78
C ARG A 24 2.30 2.87 12.66
N GLY A 25 1.05 2.81 13.10
CA GLY A 25 0.13 3.96 13.12
C GLY A 25 -0.56 4.24 11.78
N VAL A 26 -0.43 3.35 10.79
CA VAL A 26 -1.06 3.52 9.48
C VAL A 26 -2.36 2.72 9.44
N THR A 27 -3.49 3.41 9.24
CA THR A 27 -4.80 2.80 9.06
C THR A 27 -5.20 2.77 7.59
N ILE A 28 -6.07 1.83 7.22
CA ILE A 28 -6.60 1.72 5.84
C ILE A 28 -7.31 3.03 5.46
N GLU A 29 -8.00 3.66 6.41
CA GLU A 29 -8.73 4.90 6.23
C GLU A 29 -7.81 6.07 5.92
N GLU A 30 -6.63 6.17 6.56
CA GLU A 30 -5.65 7.22 6.24
C GLU A 30 -5.08 7.05 4.82
N ILE A 31 -4.84 5.82 4.38
CA ILE A 31 -4.43 5.54 2.98
C ILE A 31 -5.57 5.88 2.01
N ALA A 32 -6.80 5.51 2.35
CA ALA A 32 -7.97 5.78 1.51
C ALA A 32 -8.23 7.28 1.33
N LYS A 33 -7.89 8.13 2.32
CA LYS A 33 -7.97 9.59 2.17
C LYS A 33 -7.03 10.13 1.10
N ILE A 34 -5.81 9.59 1.02
CA ILE A 34 -4.87 9.92 -0.05
C ILE A 34 -5.47 9.54 -1.40
N VAL A 35 -5.96 8.30 -1.52
CA VAL A 35 -6.59 7.81 -2.75
C VAL A 35 -7.78 8.69 -3.15
N TYR A 36 -8.61 9.08 -2.19
CA TYR A 36 -9.76 9.95 -2.41
C TYR A 36 -9.33 11.32 -2.95
N GLU A 37 -8.33 11.96 -2.32
CA GLU A 37 -7.80 13.24 -2.77
C GLU A 37 -7.27 13.17 -4.21
N MET A 38 -6.56 12.08 -4.56
CA MET A 38 -6.04 11.89 -5.91
C MET A 38 -7.12 11.67 -6.96
N GLN A 39 -8.21 11.00 -6.59
CA GLN A 39 -9.19 10.48 -7.53
C GLN A 39 -10.47 11.32 -7.61
N THR A 40 -10.84 12.05 -6.56
CA THR A 40 -12.06 12.88 -6.54
C THR A 40 -12.16 13.94 -7.65
N PRO A 41 -11.07 14.54 -8.17
CA PRO A 41 -11.18 15.52 -9.27
C PRO A 41 -11.65 14.90 -10.59
N TYR A 42 -11.49 13.58 -10.74
CA TYR A 42 -11.76 12.85 -11.99
C TYR A 42 -13.02 11.98 -11.91
N ASN A 43 -13.48 11.66 -10.70
CA ASN A 43 -14.48 10.62 -10.47
C ASN A 43 -15.72 11.18 -9.80
N LYS A 44 -16.76 11.44 -10.60
CA LYS A 44 -18.08 11.84 -10.09
C LYS A 44 -18.68 10.72 -9.23
N GLY A 45 -19.14 11.07 -8.03
CA GLY A 45 -19.75 10.11 -7.09
C GLY A 45 -18.77 9.28 -6.28
N LEU A 46 -17.45 9.47 -6.46
CA LEU A 46 -16.48 8.75 -5.65
C LEU A 46 -16.69 9.09 -4.18
N THR A 47 -16.65 8.06 -3.33
CA THR A 47 -16.74 8.22 -1.87
C THR A 47 -15.52 7.61 -1.20
N ILE A 48 -15.30 7.92 0.07
CA ILE A 48 -14.17 7.36 0.82
C ILE A 48 -14.27 5.84 0.95
N GLU A 49 -15.48 5.29 1.02
CA GLU A 49 -15.73 3.84 1.09
C GLU A 49 -15.28 3.12 -0.18
N HIS A 50 -15.47 3.73 -1.35
CA HIS A 50 -14.92 3.21 -2.61
C HIS A 50 -13.39 3.11 -2.55
N CYS A 51 -12.74 4.13 -1.98
CA CYS A 51 -11.29 4.14 -1.80
C CYS A 51 -10.83 3.07 -0.80
N VAL A 52 -11.55 2.90 0.32
CA VAL A 52 -11.28 1.86 1.32
C VAL A 52 -11.34 0.47 0.70
N GLU A 53 -12.36 0.17 -0.11
CA GLU A 53 -12.47 -1.14 -0.78
C GLU A 53 -11.35 -1.35 -1.80
N SER A 54 -10.91 -0.30 -2.50
CA SER A 54 -9.75 -0.37 -3.38
C SER A 54 -8.45 -0.67 -2.62
N VAL A 55 -8.21 0.01 -1.49
CA VAL A 55 -7.04 -0.23 -0.62
C VAL A 55 -7.05 -1.66 -0.08
N LYS A 56 -8.20 -2.14 0.43
CA LYS A 56 -8.32 -3.53 0.89
C LYS A 56 -8.03 -4.54 -0.23
N SER A 57 -8.48 -4.28 -1.45
CA SER A 57 -8.18 -5.15 -2.60
C SER A 57 -6.68 -5.22 -2.89
N VAL A 58 -5.97 -4.08 -2.83
CA VAL A 58 -4.50 -4.02 -2.97
C VAL A 58 -3.80 -4.83 -1.88
N LEU A 59 -4.22 -4.69 -0.63
CA LEU A 59 -3.63 -5.39 0.52
C LEU A 59 -3.86 -6.92 0.50
N LYS A 60 -4.75 -7.43 -0.37
CA LYS A 60 -4.93 -8.89 -0.60
C LYS A 60 -3.87 -9.48 -1.53
N LYS A 61 -3.08 -8.66 -2.24
CA LYS A 61 -2.03 -9.15 -3.15
C LYS A 61 -0.80 -9.60 -2.36
N ARG A 62 -0.32 -10.81 -2.64
CA ARG A 62 0.85 -11.39 -1.94
C ARG A 62 2.10 -10.56 -2.08
N GLU A 63 2.39 -10.06 -3.29
CA GLU A 63 3.56 -9.20 -3.53
C GLU A 63 3.51 -7.94 -2.64
N MET A 64 2.35 -7.30 -2.53
CA MET A 64 2.15 -6.15 -1.64
C MET A 64 2.34 -6.52 -0.17
N GLN A 65 1.77 -7.65 0.27
CA GLN A 65 1.91 -8.14 1.64
C GLN A 65 3.38 -8.41 2.00
N HIS A 66 4.13 -9.06 1.10
CA HIS A 66 5.54 -9.34 1.32
C HIS A 66 6.37 -8.06 1.39
N ALA A 67 6.13 -7.10 0.49
CA ALA A 67 6.82 -5.81 0.51
C ALA A 67 6.58 -5.07 1.83
N ILE A 68 5.33 -5.00 2.29
CA ILE A 68 4.97 -4.40 3.58
C ILE A 68 5.69 -5.09 4.75
N LEU A 69 5.64 -6.42 4.80
CA LEU A 69 6.27 -7.17 5.89
C LEU A 69 7.78 -6.95 5.93
N VAL A 70 8.45 -6.97 4.77
CA VAL A 70 9.90 -6.75 4.70
C VAL A 70 10.28 -5.33 5.09
N GLY A 71 9.64 -4.32 4.52
CA GLY A 71 9.99 -2.93 4.79
C GLY A 71 9.73 -2.53 6.24
N VAL A 72 8.57 -2.90 6.80
CA VAL A 72 8.26 -2.61 8.20
C VAL A 72 9.24 -3.29 9.15
N GLU A 73 9.66 -4.52 8.86
CA GLU A 73 10.65 -5.22 9.70
C GLU A 73 12.03 -4.54 9.62
N LEU A 74 12.46 -4.09 8.44
CA LEU A 74 13.73 -3.36 8.28
C LEU A 74 13.74 -2.04 9.05
N ASP A 75 12.65 -1.27 8.97
CA ASP A 75 12.46 -0.05 9.76
C ASP A 75 12.54 -0.35 11.26
N GLU A 76 11.85 -1.40 11.74
CA GLU A 76 11.87 -1.76 13.17
C GLU A 76 13.25 -2.25 13.63
N LEU A 77 13.98 -2.97 12.78
CA LEU A 77 15.35 -3.40 13.09
C LEU A 77 16.29 -2.21 13.15
N ALA A 78 16.12 -1.22 12.28
CA ALA A 78 16.87 0.02 12.33
C ALA A 78 16.57 0.79 13.62
N GLU A 79 15.30 0.92 14.01
CA GLU A 79 14.88 1.56 15.26
C GLU A 79 15.50 0.85 16.49
N LYS A 80 15.52 -0.49 16.49
CA LYS A 80 16.11 -1.33 17.56
C LYS A 80 17.64 -1.42 17.52
N LYS A 81 18.31 -0.75 16.58
CA LYS A 81 19.78 -0.80 16.39
C LYS A 81 20.33 -2.20 16.11
N MET A 82 19.54 -3.02 15.42
CA MET A 82 19.85 -4.42 15.13
C MET A 82 20.44 -4.64 13.74
N LEU A 83 20.52 -3.59 12.90
CA LEU A 83 21.19 -3.67 11.61
C LEU A 83 22.70 -3.54 11.78
N SER A 84 23.46 -4.17 10.88
CA SER A 84 24.91 -3.99 10.84
C SER A 84 25.28 -2.63 10.24
N ALA A 85 26.39 -2.04 10.68
CA ALA A 85 26.97 -0.88 10.01
C ALA A 85 27.58 -1.30 8.65
N PRO A 86 27.49 -0.47 7.59
CA PRO A 86 26.95 0.89 7.56
C PRO A 86 25.43 0.99 7.32
N LEU A 87 24.73 -0.14 7.10
CA LEU A 87 23.30 -0.14 6.76
C LEU A 87 22.44 0.49 7.85
N GLN A 88 22.79 0.27 9.12
CA GLN A 88 22.12 0.90 10.26
C GLN A 88 22.00 2.42 10.10
N GLN A 89 23.11 3.09 9.79
CA GLN A 89 23.14 4.55 9.64
C GLN A 89 22.38 4.99 8.40
N ILE A 90 22.50 4.25 7.30
CA ILE A 90 21.86 4.56 6.03
C ILE A 90 20.33 4.55 6.17
N VAL A 91 19.77 3.47 6.74
CA VAL A 91 18.32 3.34 6.91
C VAL A 91 17.81 4.32 7.96
N GLU A 92 18.48 4.45 9.11
CA GLU A 92 18.01 5.37 10.15
C GLU A 92 18.09 6.85 9.73
N ALA A 93 19.09 7.20 8.93
CA ALA A 93 19.23 8.57 8.43
C ALA A 93 18.26 8.90 7.32
N ASP A 94 17.58 7.90 6.74
CA ASP A 94 16.76 8.08 5.54
C ASP A 94 17.60 8.74 4.43
N GLU A 95 18.73 8.11 4.13
CA GLU A 95 19.77 8.68 3.26
C GLU A 95 19.27 8.77 1.82
N GLY A 96 19.10 9.97 1.26
CA GLY A 96 18.46 10.16 -0.06
C GLY A 96 19.19 9.58 -1.29
N LEU A 97 20.31 8.85 -1.13
CA LEU A 97 20.93 8.04 -2.18
C LEU A 97 20.74 6.52 -1.98
N PHE A 98 20.15 6.13 -0.85
CA PHE A 98 19.64 4.79 -0.62
C PHE A 98 18.29 4.71 -1.33
N GLY A 99 18.23 3.92 -2.40
CA GLY A 99 17.05 3.78 -3.25
C GLY A 99 16.35 2.42 -3.14
N VAL A 100 16.61 1.69 -2.05
CA VAL A 100 16.25 0.25 -1.94
C VAL A 100 14.83 0.10 -1.41
N ASP A 101 14.46 0.95 -0.47
CA ASP A 101 13.12 1.37 -0.08
C ASP A 101 12.20 1.60 -1.29
N GLU A 102 12.51 2.56 -2.17
CA GLU A 102 11.67 2.82 -3.34
C GLU A 102 11.68 1.61 -4.28
N THR A 103 12.80 0.89 -4.39
CA THR A 103 12.87 -0.32 -5.24
C THR A 103 11.90 -1.40 -4.77
N ILE A 104 11.80 -1.64 -3.46
CA ILE A 104 10.85 -2.59 -2.87
C ILE A 104 9.42 -2.10 -3.07
N ALA A 105 9.17 -0.82 -2.80
CA ALA A 105 7.85 -0.22 -2.96
C ALA A 105 7.37 -0.27 -4.41
N LEU A 106 8.22 0.15 -5.36
CA LEU A 106 7.97 0.14 -6.80
C LEU A 106 7.80 -1.28 -7.34
N GLY A 107 8.55 -2.25 -6.82
CA GLY A 107 8.36 -3.68 -7.10
C GLY A 107 6.91 -4.13 -6.89
N ALA A 108 6.30 -3.73 -5.77
CA ALA A 108 4.91 -4.02 -5.48
C ALA A 108 3.93 -3.27 -6.42
N VAL A 109 4.24 -2.02 -6.79
CA VAL A 109 3.42 -1.20 -7.69
C VAL A 109 3.27 -1.82 -9.08
N PHE A 110 4.28 -2.52 -9.60
CA PHE A 110 4.24 -3.12 -10.94
C PHE A 110 3.06 -4.09 -11.13
N THR A 111 2.53 -4.66 -10.05
CA THR A 111 1.34 -5.52 -10.10
C THR A 111 0.06 -4.79 -10.55
N TYR A 112 0.07 -3.45 -10.54
CA TYR A 112 -1.02 -2.55 -10.95
C TYR A 112 -0.67 -1.70 -12.19
N GLY A 113 0.41 -2.04 -12.89
CA GLY A 113 0.75 -1.46 -14.19
C GLY A 113 1.39 -0.07 -14.15
N SER A 114 1.68 0.48 -15.33
CA SER A 114 2.44 1.72 -15.49
C SER A 114 1.74 2.97 -14.94
N ILE A 115 0.40 3.00 -14.92
CA ILE A 115 -0.37 4.10 -14.33
C ILE A 115 -0.11 4.18 -12.83
N ALA A 116 -0.04 3.03 -12.15
CA ALA A 116 0.30 2.99 -10.73
C ALA A 116 1.74 3.48 -10.51
N VAL A 117 2.69 3.13 -11.39
CA VAL A 117 4.08 3.61 -11.32
C VAL A 117 4.18 5.13 -11.44
N THR A 118 3.48 5.74 -12.40
CA THR A 118 3.46 7.21 -12.52
C THR A 118 2.83 7.88 -11.31
N THR A 119 1.79 7.26 -10.75
CA THR A 119 1.08 7.74 -9.56
C THR A 119 1.97 7.65 -8.32
N PHE A 120 2.73 6.57 -8.18
CA PHE A 120 3.72 6.37 -7.11
C PHE A 120 4.76 7.48 -7.12
N GLY A 121 5.43 7.72 -8.26
CA GLY A 121 6.44 8.79 -8.33
C GLY A 121 5.87 10.19 -8.07
N HIS A 122 4.59 10.42 -8.38
CA HIS A 122 3.92 11.67 -8.02
C HIS A 122 3.68 11.77 -6.51
N LEU A 123 3.17 10.72 -5.87
CA LEU A 123 2.90 10.72 -4.44
C LEU A 123 4.18 10.77 -3.61
N ASP A 124 5.19 10.01 -4.00
CA ASP A 124 6.49 9.99 -3.35
C ASP A 124 7.13 11.38 -3.34
N LYS A 125 7.06 12.11 -4.46
CA LYS A 125 7.57 13.47 -4.52
C LYS A 125 6.77 14.48 -3.68
N ASN A 126 5.45 14.33 -3.59
CA ASN A 126 4.58 15.33 -2.95
C ASN A 126 4.28 15.02 -1.47
N LYS A 127 4.50 13.78 -1.03
CA LYS A 127 4.29 13.25 0.34
C LYS A 127 3.03 13.84 1.00
N ILE A 128 1.82 13.44 0.56
CA ILE A 128 0.54 13.95 1.11
C ILE A 128 -0.06 13.06 2.20
N GLY A 129 -0.95 13.61 3.03
CA GLY A 129 -1.69 12.86 4.04
C GLY A 129 -0.79 12.19 5.08
N ILE A 130 -1.02 10.90 5.33
CA ILE A 130 -0.21 10.11 6.29
C ILE A 130 1.25 9.94 5.82
N ILE A 131 1.53 9.98 4.51
CA ILE A 131 2.90 9.90 3.99
C ILE A 131 3.72 11.07 4.51
N SER A 132 3.16 12.30 4.48
CA SER A 132 3.81 13.49 5.05
C SER A 132 4.17 13.32 6.53
N LYS A 133 3.28 12.69 7.30
CA LYS A 133 3.50 12.48 8.75
C LYS A 133 4.61 11.47 9.02
N LEU A 134 4.75 10.47 8.15
CA LEU A 134 5.79 9.44 8.24
C LEU A 134 7.17 10.00 7.82
N ASP A 135 7.20 10.82 6.78
CA ASP A 135 8.39 11.51 6.26
C ASP A 135 8.93 12.55 7.25
N THR A 136 8.04 13.25 7.96
CA THR A 136 8.49 14.12 9.03
C THR A 136 9.16 13.29 10.12
N LYS A 137 10.46 13.50 10.37
CA LYS A 137 11.22 12.94 11.50
C LYS A 137 10.71 13.39 12.89
N ILE A 138 9.44 13.77 12.99
CA ILE A 138 8.72 14.16 14.19
C ILE A 138 8.37 12.88 14.93
N GLY A 139 9.28 12.43 15.79
CA GLY A 139 9.11 11.23 16.59
C GLY A 139 10.44 10.49 16.79
N ILE A 140 10.36 9.28 17.32
CA ILE A 140 11.51 8.38 17.55
C ILE A 140 11.53 7.24 16.50
N GLY A 141 10.48 7.11 15.68
CA GLY A 141 10.34 6.01 14.71
C GLY A 141 11.17 6.21 13.44
N VAL A 142 11.71 5.11 12.91
CA VAL A 142 12.38 5.04 11.59
C VAL A 142 11.36 4.60 10.55
N HIS A 143 11.10 5.40 9.51
CA HIS A 143 10.01 5.14 8.54
C HIS A 143 10.46 5.08 7.08
N THR A 144 11.76 4.89 6.84
CA THR A 144 12.41 4.88 5.51
C THR A 144 11.77 3.93 4.51
N PHE A 145 11.32 2.75 4.93
CA PHE A 145 10.60 1.87 4.01
C PHE A 145 9.08 2.13 4.04
N LEU A 146 8.53 2.48 5.20
CA LEU A 146 7.08 2.51 5.41
C LEU A 146 6.38 3.60 4.60
N ASP A 147 6.96 4.80 4.49
CA ASP A 147 6.33 5.91 3.77
C ASP A 147 6.18 5.61 2.25
N ASP A 148 7.20 5.00 1.64
CA ASP A 148 7.17 4.51 0.26
C ASP A 148 6.22 3.34 0.08
N LEU A 149 6.14 2.42 1.04
CA LEU A 149 5.17 1.33 1.00
C LEU A 149 3.73 1.85 1.08
N VAL A 150 3.47 2.89 1.89
CA VAL A 150 2.16 3.55 1.95
C VAL A 150 1.86 4.26 0.62
N CYS A 151 2.86 4.92 0.04
CA CYS A 151 2.79 5.49 -1.31
C CYS A 151 2.42 4.42 -2.36
N SER A 152 3.05 3.25 -2.31
CA SER A 152 2.81 2.10 -3.20
C SER A 152 1.38 1.57 -3.10
N VAL A 153 0.84 1.43 -1.88
CA VAL A 153 -0.55 1.00 -1.68
C VAL A 153 -1.53 2.05 -2.22
N ALA A 154 -1.33 3.33 -1.90
CA ALA A 154 -2.19 4.41 -2.37
C ALA A 154 -2.18 4.53 -3.90
N ALA A 155 -0.99 4.50 -4.52
CA ALA A 155 -0.84 4.56 -5.97
C ALA A 155 -1.52 3.38 -6.69
N SER A 156 -1.35 2.17 -6.15
CA SER A 156 -2.00 0.96 -6.66
C SER A 156 -3.52 1.04 -6.57
N ALA A 157 -4.04 1.51 -5.42
CA ALA A 157 -5.48 1.66 -5.20
C ALA A 157 -6.09 2.76 -6.08
N ALA A 158 -5.37 3.85 -6.31
CA ALA A 158 -5.76 4.93 -7.21
C ALA A 158 -5.78 4.47 -8.68
N SER A 159 -4.74 3.77 -9.13
CA SER A 159 -4.68 3.17 -10.48
C SER A 159 -5.85 2.23 -10.75
N ARG A 160 -6.17 1.39 -9.76
CA ARG A 160 -7.31 0.47 -9.81
C ARG A 160 -8.64 1.20 -9.96
N LEU A 161 -8.84 2.31 -9.25
CA LEU A 161 -10.03 3.15 -9.41
C LEU A 161 -10.08 3.81 -10.78
N ALA A 162 -8.96 4.34 -11.29
CA ALA A 162 -8.89 4.97 -12.60
C ALA A 162 -9.27 4.00 -13.74
N HIS A 163 -8.84 2.74 -13.66
CA HIS A 163 -9.31 1.69 -14.58
C HIS A 163 -10.82 1.46 -14.46
N ARG A 164 -11.34 1.42 -13.23
CA ARG A 164 -12.78 1.22 -12.99
C ARG A 164 -13.62 2.38 -13.51
N THR A 165 -13.13 3.61 -13.44
CA THR A 165 -13.79 4.79 -14.02
C THR A 165 -14.08 4.58 -15.49
N ARG A 166 -13.08 4.06 -16.24
CA ARG A 166 -13.23 3.82 -17.67
C ARG A 166 -14.31 2.78 -17.96
N ASP A 167 -14.35 1.70 -17.19
CA ASP A 167 -15.39 0.67 -17.32
C ASP A 167 -16.79 1.24 -17.09
N LEU A 168 -16.94 2.14 -16.10
CA LEU A 168 -18.22 2.80 -15.78
C LEU A 168 -18.63 3.80 -16.88
N GLU A 169 -17.69 4.59 -17.39
CA GLU A 169 -17.95 5.51 -18.51
C GLU A 169 -18.47 4.75 -19.75
N GLU A 170 -17.88 3.58 -20.05
CA GLU A 170 -18.32 2.73 -21.17
C GLU A 170 -19.73 2.15 -20.94
N ALA A 171 -20.15 1.99 -19.68
CA ALA A 171 -21.50 1.60 -19.29
C ALA A 171 -22.49 2.78 -19.16
N ASN A 172 -22.05 4.03 -19.37
CA ASN A 172 -22.79 5.25 -19.03
C ASN A 172 -23.17 5.35 -17.53
N GLU A 173 -22.31 4.83 -16.66
CA GLU A 173 -22.45 4.85 -15.21
C GLU A 173 -21.34 5.71 -14.58
N THR A 174 -21.51 6.02 -13.30
CA THR A 174 -20.50 6.68 -12.45
C THR A 174 -20.38 5.96 -11.11
N PHE A 175 -19.51 6.44 -10.21
CA PHE A 175 -19.45 5.92 -8.85
C PHE A 175 -20.72 6.25 -8.03
N GLU A 176 -21.62 7.12 -8.50
CA GLU A 176 -22.93 7.33 -7.89
C GLU A 176 -23.86 6.10 -8.09
N ASP A 177 -23.62 5.34 -9.15
CA ASP A 177 -24.52 4.29 -9.63
C ASP A 177 -24.16 2.89 -9.10
N ILE A 178 -22.98 2.75 -8.51
CA ILE A 178 -22.47 1.47 -8.00
C ILE A 178 -22.18 1.54 -6.50
N LYS A 179 -22.27 0.39 -5.82
CA LYS A 179 -21.89 0.32 -4.41
C LYS A 179 -20.38 0.11 -4.25
N PRO A 180 -19.76 0.56 -3.15
CA PRO A 180 -18.35 0.35 -2.87
C PRO A 180 -17.87 -1.09 -3.04
N GLU A 181 -18.63 -2.08 -2.57
CA GLU A 181 -18.25 -3.49 -2.64
C GLU A 181 -18.30 -4.07 -4.06
N GLU A 182 -18.92 -3.37 -5.01
CA GLU A 182 -19.00 -3.76 -6.42
C GLU A 182 -17.79 -3.28 -7.22
N THR A 183 -17.04 -2.32 -6.69
CA THR A 183 -15.75 -1.94 -7.27
C THR A 183 -14.69 -3.02 -7.09
N ALA A 184 -14.89 -3.97 -6.17
CA ALA A 184 -13.94 -5.04 -5.82
C ALA A 184 -14.59 -6.42 -5.82
N PRO A 185 -15.06 -6.93 -6.97
CA PRO A 185 -15.77 -8.22 -7.03
C PRO A 185 -14.90 -9.40 -6.54
N GLU A 186 -13.58 -9.33 -6.70
CA GLU A 186 -12.61 -10.30 -6.19
C GLU A 186 -12.64 -10.45 -4.66
N SER A 187 -13.14 -9.44 -3.94
CA SER A 187 -13.30 -9.48 -2.49
C SER A 187 -14.42 -10.43 -2.03
N LYS A 188 -15.32 -10.83 -2.93
CA LYS A 188 -16.51 -11.67 -2.67
C LYS A 188 -16.29 -13.17 -2.94
N ILE A 189 -15.08 -13.59 -3.34
CA ILE A 189 -14.77 -15.01 -3.50
C ILE A 189 -14.91 -15.65 -2.12
N LYS A 190 -15.93 -16.51 -1.96
CA LYS A 190 -16.10 -17.32 -0.75
C LYS A 190 -14.80 -18.08 -0.53
N ASP A 191 -14.16 -17.73 0.57
CA ASP A 191 -13.11 -18.51 1.20
C ASP A 191 -13.37 -19.99 1.01
N VAL A 192 -12.47 -20.67 0.26
CA VAL A 192 -12.44 -22.13 0.25
C VAL A 192 -12.23 -22.53 1.70
N ARG A 193 -13.27 -23.10 2.30
CA ARG A 193 -13.27 -23.56 3.68
C ARG A 193 -12.13 -24.57 3.83
N THR A 194 -11.34 -24.40 4.88
CA THR A 194 -10.44 -25.43 5.42
C THR A 194 -11.15 -26.76 5.53
#